data_AF-A0A225VC55-F1
#
_entry.id   AF-A0A225VC55-F1
#
_cell.length_a   1.000
_cell.length_b   1.000
_cell.length_c   1.000
_cell.angle_alpha   90.00
_cell.angle_beta   90.00
_cell.angle_gamma   90.00
#
_symmetry.space_group_name_H-M   'P 1'
#
loop_
_entity.id
_entity.type
_entity.pdbx_description
1 polymer ?
#
loop_
_entity_poly.entity_id
_entity_poly.type
_entity_poly.pdbx_seq_one_letter_code
_entity_poly.pdbx_strand_id
1 'polypeptide(L)'
;MSPPAVCGASVNALSRQFAVRAGLEVHERERSLIIRLGGGKQTVVPRRVTTFSIKLPNFPMYTTGSFVTEISESNDAMLGMPWLNEVNPIIDWMARRDSGVYLLVEFRDVFRSELPSVPPARQGAMDASIDVSDANPDYLKQFPLSKDQREAIVQWTREMLKAKLIRPSSSPYCAPTLCFRKPSGE
;
A
#
# COMPACT_ATOMS: atom_id res chain seq x y z
N MET A 1 33.08 -2.55 3.33
CA MET A 1 31.76 -2.60 2.67
C MET A 1 31.01 -1.34 3.07
N SER A 2 30.50 -0.57 2.12
CA SER A 2 29.60 0.56 2.40
C SER A 2 28.26 0.06 2.96
N PRO A 3 27.48 0.94 3.63
CA PRO A 3 26.14 0.57 4.09
C PRO A 3 25.30 0.04 2.92
N PRO A 4 24.60 -1.09 3.09
CA PRO A 4 23.74 -1.58 2.02
C PRO A 4 22.54 -0.64 1.81
N ALA A 5 22.12 -0.47 0.57
CA ALA A 5 20.83 0.14 0.27
C ALA A 5 19.70 -0.86 0.58
N VAL A 6 18.70 -0.44 1.34
CA VAL A 6 17.49 -1.25 1.58
C VAL A 6 16.40 -0.77 0.63
N CYS A 7 15.68 -1.69 -0.02
CA CYS A 7 14.62 -1.32 -0.96
C CYS A 7 13.53 -2.40 -1.08
N GLY A 8 12.41 -2.05 -1.72
CA GLY A 8 11.32 -2.98 -2.02
C GLY A 8 11.56 -3.93 -3.20
N ALA A 9 12.82 -4.17 -3.59
CA ALA A 9 13.12 -5.07 -4.71
C ALA A 9 12.81 -6.53 -4.34
N SER A 10 12.33 -7.34 -5.28
CA SER A 10 12.06 -8.76 -5.04
C SER A 10 13.32 -9.61 -4.79
N VAL A 11 14.51 -9.03 -4.92
CA VAL A 11 15.80 -9.72 -4.85
C VAL A 11 16.86 -8.90 -4.12
N ASN A 12 17.84 -9.58 -3.52
CA ASN A 12 19.08 -8.98 -3.04
C ASN A 12 20.08 -8.86 -4.20
N ALA A 13 20.90 -7.80 -4.19
CA ALA A 13 21.94 -7.60 -5.18
C ALA A 13 23.26 -7.16 -4.55
N LEU A 14 24.36 -7.46 -5.23
CA LEU A 14 25.71 -7.12 -4.84
C LEU A 14 26.42 -6.45 -6.01
N SER A 15 27.20 -5.41 -5.74
CA SER A 15 28.03 -4.76 -6.75
C SER A 15 29.07 -5.73 -7.28
N ARG A 16 29.22 -5.78 -8.61
CA ARG A 16 30.26 -6.58 -9.26
C ARG A 16 31.67 -6.21 -8.78
N GLN A 17 31.94 -4.91 -8.60
CA GLN A 17 33.24 -4.43 -8.13
C GLN A 17 33.51 -4.92 -6.70
N PHE A 18 32.50 -4.83 -5.84
CA PHE A 18 32.62 -5.29 -4.45
C PHE A 18 32.81 -6.81 -4.36
N ALA A 19 32.07 -7.59 -5.16
CA ALA A 19 32.22 -9.04 -5.19
C ALA A 19 33.67 -9.48 -5.49
N VAL A 20 34.31 -8.81 -6.45
CA VAL A 20 35.72 -9.05 -6.80
C VAL A 20 36.65 -8.61 -5.67
N ARG A 21 36.47 -7.40 -5.12
CA ARG A 21 37.31 -6.89 -4.02
C ARG A 21 37.22 -7.76 -2.76
N ALA A 22 36.05 -8.31 -2.49
CA ALA A 22 35.80 -9.17 -1.34
C ALA A 22 36.22 -10.63 -1.57
N GLY A 23 36.69 -10.98 -2.77
CA GLY A 23 37.10 -12.35 -3.11
C GLY A 23 35.94 -13.35 -3.10
N LEU A 24 34.71 -12.90 -3.37
CA LEU A 24 33.53 -13.78 -3.35
C LEU A 24 33.47 -14.63 -4.61
N GLU A 25 33.12 -15.91 -4.46
CA GLU A 25 32.85 -16.78 -5.59
C GLU A 25 31.55 -16.35 -6.29
N VAL A 26 31.68 -15.94 -7.55
CA VAL A 26 30.55 -15.55 -8.38
C VAL A 26 30.31 -16.65 -9.41
N HIS A 27 29.15 -17.28 -9.33
CA HIS A 27 28.76 -18.31 -10.29
C HIS A 27 27.84 -17.72 -11.35
N GLU A 28 28.21 -17.90 -12.61
CA GLU A 28 27.33 -17.65 -13.74
C GLU A 28 26.35 -18.83 -13.92
N ARG A 29 25.13 -18.53 -14.32
CA ARG A 29 24.06 -19.50 -14.57
C ARG A 29 23.58 -19.33 -15.99
N GLU A 30 23.32 -20.45 -16.68
CA GLU A 30 22.99 -20.48 -18.12
C GLU A 30 21.73 -19.70 -18.49
N ARG A 31 20.76 -19.57 -17.56
CA ARG A 31 19.51 -18.84 -17.81
C ARG A 31 19.67 -17.37 -17.46
N SER A 32 19.71 -16.51 -18.48
CA SER A 32 19.64 -15.06 -18.34
C SER A 32 18.36 -14.62 -17.61
N LEU A 33 18.44 -13.53 -16.86
CA LEU A 33 17.30 -12.97 -16.13
C LEU A 33 16.70 -11.79 -16.87
N ILE A 34 15.37 -11.74 -16.88
CA ILE A 34 14.63 -10.55 -17.29
C ILE A 34 14.42 -9.70 -16.04
N ILE A 35 15.08 -8.55 -15.98
CA ILE A 35 14.94 -7.59 -14.89
C ILE A 35 14.00 -6.49 -15.36
N ARG A 36 12.91 -6.26 -14.61
CA ARG A 36 12.11 -5.04 -14.73
C ARG A 36 12.78 -3.96 -13.88
N LEU A 37 13.28 -2.93 -14.55
CA LEU A 37 13.80 -1.73 -13.92
C LEU A 37 12.64 -0.76 -13.62
N GLY A 38 12.88 0.18 -12.71
CA GLY A 38 11.93 1.27 -12.43
C GLY A 38 11.53 2.00 -13.73
N GLY A 39 10.25 2.33 -13.88
CA GLY A 39 9.72 2.93 -15.12
C GLY A 39 9.27 1.93 -16.20
N GLY A 40 9.19 0.63 -15.88
CA GLY A 40 8.59 -0.38 -16.77
C GLY A 40 9.52 -0.94 -17.85
N LYS A 41 10.75 -0.43 -17.95
CA LYS A 41 11.78 -0.94 -18.86
C LYS A 41 12.22 -2.34 -18.44
N GLN A 42 12.30 -3.26 -19.40
CA GLN A 42 12.85 -4.60 -19.21
C GLN A 42 14.26 -4.68 -19.78
N THR A 43 15.15 -5.42 -19.13
CA THR A 43 16.50 -5.67 -19.62
C THR A 43 16.90 -7.11 -19.29
N VAL A 44 17.61 -7.76 -20.22
CA VAL A 44 18.11 -9.11 -20.04
C VAL A 44 19.55 -9.03 -19.56
N VAL A 45 19.85 -9.66 -18.43
CA VAL A 45 21.19 -9.63 -17.82
C VAL A 45 21.65 -11.07 -17.55
N PRO A 46 22.95 -11.39 -17.77
CA PRO A 46 23.52 -12.66 -17.38
C PRO A 46 23.27 -12.94 -15.89
N ARG A 47 22.81 -14.15 -15.57
CA ARG A 47 22.51 -14.51 -14.19
C ARG A 47 23.78 -14.85 -13.45
N ARG A 48 24.29 -13.89 -12.68
CA ARG A 48 25.41 -14.09 -11.76
C ARG A 48 24.91 -14.09 -10.34
N VAL A 49 25.29 -15.10 -9.58
CA VAL A 49 24.88 -15.25 -8.18
C VAL A 49 26.08 -15.48 -7.29
N THR A 50 26.00 -14.93 -6.08
CA THR A 50 26.96 -15.19 -5.01
C THR A 50 26.23 -15.24 -3.68
N THR A 51 26.83 -15.90 -2.70
CA THR A 51 26.33 -15.92 -1.33
C THR A 51 27.28 -15.11 -0.47
N PHE A 52 26.74 -14.16 0.28
CA PHE A 52 27.55 -13.37 1.21
C PHE A 52 26.88 -13.31 2.58
N SER A 53 27.69 -13.04 3.59
CA SER A 53 27.24 -12.80 4.96
C SER A 53 27.54 -11.35 5.34
N ILE A 54 26.59 -10.68 5.97
CA ILE A 54 26.72 -9.30 6.42
C ILE A 54 26.30 -9.17 7.87
N LYS A 55 27.12 -8.43 8.64
CA LYS A 55 26.80 -8.03 10.00
C LYS A 55 26.42 -6.56 10.02
N LEU A 56 25.14 -6.27 10.26
CA LEU A 56 24.65 -4.91 10.44
C LEU A 56 24.58 -4.55 11.93
N PRO A 57 24.75 -3.27 12.29
CA PRO A 57 24.55 -2.81 13.66
C PRO A 57 23.14 -3.17 14.15
N ASN A 58 23.03 -3.74 15.35
CA ASN A 58 21.77 -4.15 15.99
C ASN A 58 20.99 -5.28 15.29
N PHE A 59 21.57 -5.93 14.28
CA PHE A 59 20.97 -7.10 13.63
C PHE A 59 21.84 -8.36 13.81
N PRO A 60 21.26 -9.57 13.80
CA PRO A 60 22.03 -10.80 13.72
C PRO A 60 22.85 -10.84 12.41
N MET A 61 23.84 -11.74 12.36
CA MET A 61 24.54 -12.03 11.10
C MET A 61 23.50 -12.52 10.09
N TYR A 62 23.48 -11.93 8.90
CA TYR A 62 22.56 -12.29 7.84
C TYR A 62 23.33 -12.90 6.67
N THR A 63 23.01 -14.12 6.29
CA THR A 63 23.62 -14.83 5.16
C THR A 63 22.58 -15.00 4.07
N THR A 64 22.89 -14.53 2.85
CA THR A 64 21.90 -14.55 1.76
C THR A 64 22.53 -14.80 0.40
N GLY A 65 21.74 -15.41 -0.48
CA GLY A 65 22.02 -15.44 -1.91
C GLY A 65 21.68 -14.10 -2.54
N SER A 66 22.54 -13.61 -3.43
CA SER A 66 22.37 -12.32 -4.09
C SER A 66 22.76 -12.38 -5.56
N PHE A 67 22.16 -11.50 -6.36
CA PHE A 67 22.55 -11.31 -7.74
C PHE A 67 23.72 -10.35 -7.84
N VAL A 68 24.73 -10.70 -8.63
CA VAL A 68 25.86 -9.83 -8.89
C VAL A 68 25.56 -9.00 -10.13
N THR A 69 25.33 -7.70 -9.94
CA THR A 69 24.95 -6.76 -11.01
C THR A 69 25.57 -5.40 -10.76
N GLU A 70 25.44 -4.49 -11.73
CA GLU A 70 25.72 -3.08 -11.48
C GLU A 70 24.57 -2.50 -10.65
N ILE A 71 24.93 -2.05 -9.45
CA ILE A 71 24.10 -1.24 -8.56
C ILE A 71 24.75 0.14 -8.46
N SER A 72 24.00 1.15 -8.00
CA SER A 72 24.52 2.53 -7.86
C SER A 72 25.88 2.55 -7.18
N GLU A 73 26.82 3.36 -7.71
CA GLU A 73 28.22 3.43 -7.26
C GLU A 73 28.37 3.78 -5.77
N SER A 74 27.34 4.34 -5.14
CA SER A 74 27.34 4.66 -3.71
C SER A 74 27.17 3.44 -2.80
N ASN A 75 26.74 2.28 -3.32
CA ASN A 75 26.39 1.11 -2.51
C ASN A 75 27.11 -0.16 -2.97
N ASP A 76 27.68 -0.90 -2.01
CA ASP A 76 28.31 -2.20 -2.27
C ASP A 76 27.29 -3.35 -2.33
N ALA A 77 26.15 -3.21 -1.65
CA ALA A 77 25.03 -4.16 -1.66
C ALA A 77 23.66 -3.47 -1.64
N MET A 78 22.66 -4.20 -2.12
CA MET A 78 21.25 -3.86 -2.05
C MET A 78 20.47 -5.02 -1.40
N LEU A 79 19.78 -4.74 -0.31
CA LEU A 79 18.94 -5.68 0.43
C LEU A 79 17.47 -5.42 0.08
N GLY A 80 16.82 -6.41 -0.52
CA GLY A 80 15.44 -6.35 -0.96
C GLY A 80 14.46 -6.96 0.04
N MET A 81 13.29 -7.33 -0.48
CA MET A 81 12.24 -8.07 0.23
C MET A 81 12.70 -9.35 0.93
N PRO A 82 13.66 -10.15 0.40
CA PRO A 82 14.15 -11.32 1.14
C PRO A 82 14.73 -10.96 2.52
N TRP A 83 15.50 -9.87 2.61
CA TRP A 83 16.03 -9.40 3.90
C TRP A 83 14.93 -8.80 4.77
N LEU A 84 14.05 -7.97 4.19
CA LEU A 84 12.95 -7.34 4.93
C LEU A 84 12.01 -8.36 5.56
N ASN A 85 11.67 -9.44 4.85
CA ASN A 85 10.77 -10.47 5.36
C ASN A 85 11.41 -11.33 6.46
N GLU A 86 12.70 -11.63 6.34
CA GLU A 86 13.40 -12.51 7.29
C GLU A 86 13.80 -11.77 8.57
N VAL A 87 14.35 -10.57 8.42
CA VAL A 87 14.86 -9.78 9.55
C VAL A 87 13.75 -8.95 10.19
N ASN A 88 12.66 -8.66 9.45
CA ASN A 88 11.53 -7.84 9.87
C ASN A 88 11.96 -6.59 10.68
N PRO A 89 12.84 -5.75 10.11
CA PRO A 89 13.41 -4.64 10.84
C PRO A 89 12.33 -3.60 11.20
N ILE A 90 12.46 -3.00 12.38
CA ILE A 90 11.73 -1.76 12.69
C ILE A 90 12.41 -0.65 11.93
N ILE A 91 11.60 0.20 11.36
CA ILE A 91 12.09 1.44 10.82
C ILE A 91 11.34 2.62 11.45
N ASP A 92 12.10 3.70 11.58
CA ASP A 92 11.66 5.07 11.72
C ASP A 92 11.95 5.93 10.45
N TRP A 93 10.92 6.44 9.76
CA TRP A 93 11.09 7.33 8.57
C TRP A 93 11.60 8.74 8.93
N MET A 94 11.29 9.26 10.12
CA MET A 94 11.72 10.59 10.57
C MET A 94 13.23 10.59 10.84
N ALA A 95 13.75 9.46 11.32
CA ALA A 95 15.18 9.19 11.42
C ALA A 95 15.82 8.62 10.12
N ARG A 96 15.07 8.51 9.01
CA ARG A 96 15.50 7.88 7.73
C ARG A 96 16.03 6.45 7.87
N ARG A 97 15.29 5.61 8.57
CA ARG A 97 15.31 4.16 8.40
C ARG A 97 14.09 3.86 7.43
N ASP A 98 13.86 2.65 6.85
CA ASP A 98 12.68 2.18 5.96
C ASP A 98 11.37 1.37 6.49
N SER A 99 10.17 1.90 6.95
CA SER A 99 9.09 1.14 7.72
C SER A 99 7.68 1.38 7.24
N GLY A 100 7.18 0.51 6.37
CA GLY A 100 5.73 0.48 6.15
C GLY A 100 4.93 0.03 7.38
N VAL A 101 5.52 -0.77 8.27
CA VAL A 101 4.76 -1.56 9.26
C VAL A 101 4.42 -0.77 10.53
N TYR A 102 5.30 0.11 11.00
CA TYR A 102 5.04 0.92 12.20
C TYR A 102 3.85 1.88 12.01
N LEU A 103 3.69 2.49 10.82
CA LEU A 103 2.58 3.42 10.55
C LEU A 103 1.20 2.76 10.63
N LEU A 104 1.06 1.51 10.19
CA LEU A 104 -0.21 0.78 10.28
C LEU A 104 -0.56 0.39 11.73
N VAL A 105 0.45 0.18 12.58
CA VAL A 105 0.28 -0.13 14.00
C VAL A 105 0.04 1.14 14.82
N GLU A 106 0.83 2.18 14.58
CA GLU A 106 0.77 3.47 15.25
C GLU A 106 -0.54 4.21 14.91
N PHE A 107 -0.90 4.28 13.63
CA PHE A 107 -2.12 4.92 13.15
C PHE A 107 -3.22 3.91 12.83
N ARG A 108 -3.29 2.82 13.61
CA ARG A 108 -4.37 1.81 13.47
C ARG A 108 -5.75 2.43 13.65
N ASP A 109 -5.84 3.51 14.42
CA ASP A 109 -7.03 4.31 14.62
C ASP A 109 -7.43 5.15 13.39
N VAL A 110 -6.51 5.41 12.46
CA VAL A 110 -6.77 6.11 11.19
C VAL A 110 -6.99 5.10 10.05
N PHE A 111 -6.10 4.11 9.92
CA PHE A 111 -6.12 3.10 8.86
C PHE A 111 -6.95 1.87 9.27
N ARG A 112 -8.27 2.01 9.20
CA ARG A 112 -9.21 0.94 9.57
C ARG A 112 -9.75 0.21 8.34
N SER A 113 -10.05 -1.07 8.50
CA SER A 113 -10.79 -1.86 7.50
C SER A 113 -12.26 -1.44 7.39
N GLU A 114 -12.81 -0.87 8.47
CA GLU A 114 -14.20 -0.41 8.56
C GLU A 114 -14.25 1.01 9.14
N LEU A 115 -15.18 1.82 8.63
CA LEU A 115 -15.39 3.19 9.12
C LEU A 115 -16.00 3.16 10.53
N PRO A 116 -15.58 4.06 11.43
CA PRO A 116 -16.21 4.19 12.74
C PRO A 116 -17.67 4.61 12.60
N SER A 117 -18.53 4.07 13.45
CA SER A 117 -19.98 4.37 13.49
C SER A 117 -20.29 5.81 13.93
N VAL A 118 -19.29 6.62 14.28
CA VAL A 118 -19.45 8.02 14.65
C VAL A 118 -18.52 8.83 13.74
N PRO A 119 -19.03 9.83 13.01
CA PRO A 119 -18.19 10.74 12.26
C PRO A 119 -17.15 11.39 13.17
N PRO A 120 -15.91 11.57 12.70
CA PRO A 120 -14.90 12.30 13.47
C PRO A 120 -15.41 13.72 13.76
N ALA A 121 -15.07 14.23 14.95
CA ALA A 121 -15.35 15.61 15.30
C ALA A 121 -14.61 16.52 14.31
N ARG A 122 -15.35 17.30 13.51
CA ARG A 122 -14.76 18.29 12.61
C ARG A 122 -14.10 19.38 13.46
N GLN A 123 -12.81 19.61 13.27
CA GLN A 123 -12.11 20.74 13.89
C GLN A 123 -12.29 21.97 13.01
N GLY A 124 -12.84 23.06 13.57
CA GLY A 124 -13.09 24.31 12.85
C GLY A 124 -14.41 24.34 12.06
N ALA A 125 -14.70 25.50 11.46
CA ALA A 125 -15.91 25.75 10.67
C ALA A 125 -15.80 25.18 9.24
N MET A 126 -15.53 23.88 9.11
CA MET A 126 -15.51 23.16 7.83
C MET A 126 -16.84 22.43 7.59
N ASP A 127 -17.93 23.18 7.64
CA ASP A 127 -19.22 22.66 7.21
C ASP A 127 -19.26 22.65 5.69
N ALA A 128 -19.73 21.54 5.12
CA ALA A 128 -19.91 21.44 3.68
C ALA A 128 -21.18 22.20 3.30
N SER A 129 -21.04 23.38 2.71
CA SER A 129 -22.13 24.12 2.09
C SER A 129 -22.26 23.75 0.61
N ILE A 130 -23.49 23.70 0.12
CA ILE A 130 -23.79 23.52 -1.30
C ILE A 130 -24.53 24.79 -1.73
N ASP A 131 -23.91 25.56 -2.62
CA ASP A 131 -24.54 26.74 -3.19
C ASP A 131 -25.53 26.31 -4.27
N VAL A 132 -26.80 26.66 -4.10
CA VAL A 132 -27.86 26.31 -5.04
C VAL A 132 -28.06 27.46 -6.01
N SER A 133 -28.01 27.18 -7.32
CA SER A 133 -28.19 28.18 -8.38
C SER A 133 -29.60 28.76 -8.44
N ASP A 134 -30.59 27.93 -8.12
CA ASP A 134 -32.01 28.18 -8.32
C ASP A 134 -32.83 27.64 -7.14
N ALA A 135 -33.70 28.47 -6.58
CA ALA A 135 -34.48 28.13 -5.38
C ALA A 135 -35.66 27.17 -5.64
N ASN A 136 -35.74 26.57 -6.84
CA ASN A 136 -36.80 25.64 -7.19
C ASN A 136 -36.41 24.20 -6.81
N PRO A 137 -37.20 23.49 -5.99
CA PRO A 137 -36.82 22.16 -5.53
C PRO A 137 -37.00 21.09 -6.60
N ASP A 138 -35.95 20.30 -6.83
CA ASP A 138 -36.02 19.09 -7.63
C ASP A 138 -36.66 17.94 -6.82
N TYR A 139 -37.86 17.52 -7.24
CA TYR A 139 -38.56 16.40 -6.65
C TYR A 139 -38.77 15.28 -7.68
N LEU A 140 -38.07 14.17 -7.49
CA LEU A 140 -38.20 12.98 -8.30
C LEU A 140 -38.72 11.81 -7.45
N LYS A 141 -39.78 11.15 -7.93
CA LYS A 141 -40.37 9.99 -7.26
C LYS A 141 -39.44 8.77 -7.38
N GLN A 142 -39.41 7.95 -6.34
CA GLN A 142 -38.72 6.66 -6.37
C GLN A 142 -39.28 5.77 -7.49
N PHE A 143 -38.40 5.23 -8.33
CA PHE A 143 -38.78 4.25 -9.35
C PHE A 143 -39.20 2.92 -8.72
N PRO A 144 -40.03 2.10 -9.41
CA PRO A 144 -40.35 0.76 -8.95
C PRO A 144 -39.09 -0.07 -8.68
N LEU A 145 -39.03 -0.71 -7.52
CA LEU A 145 -37.92 -1.55 -7.08
C LEU A 145 -38.38 -3.01 -6.98
N SER A 146 -37.46 -3.94 -7.26
CA SER A 146 -37.69 -5.35 -6.94
C SER A 146 -37.75 -5.55 -5.42
N LYS A 147 -38.24 -6.72 -5.00
CA LYS A 147 -38.29 -7.09 -3.58
C LYS A 147 -36.89 -7.03 -2.95
N ASP A 148 -35.91 -7.65 -3.59
CA ASP A 148 -34.53 -7.73 -3.10
C ASP A 148 -33.88 -6.34 -2.98
N GLN A 149 -34.11 -5.46 -3.98
CA GLN A 149 -33.62 -4.08 -3.93
C GLN A 149 -34.25 -3.28 -2.79
N ARG A 150 -35.55 -3.47 -2.56
CA ARG A 150 -36.26 -2.81 -1.46
C ARG A 150 -35.73 -3.27 -0.10
N GLU A 151 -35.50 -4.57 0.07
CA GLU A 151 -34.93 -5.15 1.29
C GLU A 151 -33.52 -4.62 1.54
N ALA A 152 -32.67 -4.56 0.51
CA ALA A 152 -31.32 -4.00 0.59
C ALA A 152 -31.33 -2.51 1.00
N ILE A 153 -32.19 -1.69 0.38
CA ILE A 153 -32.32 -0.26 0.73
C ILE A 153 -32.77 -0.09 2.18
N VAL A 154 -33.75 -0.88 2.64
CA VAL A 154 -34.24 -0.81 4.02
C VAL A 154 -33.15 -1.20 5.01
N GLN A 155 -32.40 -2.26 4.72
CA GLN A 155 -31.30 -2.71 5.56
C GLN A 155 -30.18 -1.65 5.64
N TRP A 156 -29.73 -1.14 4.50
CA TRP A 156 -28.73 -0.07 4.44
C TRP A 156 -29.19 1.19 5.18
N THR A 157 -30.46 1.57 5.00
CA THR A 157 -31.06 2.73 5.70
C THR A 157 -31.00 2.56 7.21
N ARG A 158 -31.33 1.35 7.72
CA ARG A 158 -31.27 1.04 9.15
C ARG A 158 -29.84 1.15 9.69
N GLU A 159 -28.85 0.66 8.95
CA GLU A 159 -27.44 0.74 9.32
C GLU A 159 -26.94 2.18 9.35
N MET A 160 -27.26 2.99 8.33
CA MET A 160 -26.87 4.40 8.28
C MET A 160 -27.55 5.25 9.36
N LEU A 161 -28.80 4.95 9.72
CA LEU A 161 -29.49 5.56 10.86
C LEU A 161 -28.81 5.19 12.18
N LYS A 162 -28.45 3.92 12.37
CA LYS A 162 -27.70 3.46 13.55
C LYS A 162 -26.33 4.13 13.65
N ALA A 163 -25.66 4.32 12.51
CA ALA A 163 -24.40 5.04 12.40
C ALA A 163 -24.52 6.57 12.45
N LYS A 164 -25.74 7.11 12.57
CA LYS A 164 -26.02 8.56 12.58
C LYS A 164 -25.45 9.30 11.35
N LEU A 165 -25.29 8.60 10.23
CA LEU A 165 -24.83 9.16 8.96
C LEU A 165 -25.97 9.81 8.18
N ILE A 166 -27.19 9.30 8.36
CA ILE A 166 -28.42 9.91 7.82
C ILE A 166 -29.42 10.17 8.94
N ARG A 167 -30.42 10.99 8.65
CA ARG A 167 -31.55 11.28 9.53
C ARG A 167 -32.83 11.44 8.71
N PRO A 168 -34.01 11.22 9.30
CA PRO A 168 -35.27 11.60 8.67
C PRO A 168 -35.26 13.10 8.32
N SER A 169 -35.83 13.44 7.17
CA SER A 169 -35.90 14.80 6.66
C SER A 169 -37.27 15.07 6.05
N SER A 170 -37.74 16.32 6.17
CA SER A 170 -38.94 16.83 5.51
C SER A 170 -38.60 17.77 4.35
N SER A 171 -37.45 17.53 3.70
CA SER A 171 -36.94 18.34 2.59
C SER A 171 -37.91 18.36 1.40
N PRO A 172 -38.08 19.53 0.73
CA PRO A 172 -38.80 19.58 -0.55
C PRO A 172 -38.00 18.93 -1.70
N TYR A 173 -36.68 18.78 -1.56
CA TYR A 173 -35.81 18.09 -2.51
C TYR A 173 -35.85 16.58 -2.30
N CYS A 174 -35.97 15.80 -3.40
CA CYS A 174 -35.99 14.34 -3.36
C CYS A 174 -35.37 13.75 -4.62
N ALA A 175 -34.47 12.78 -4.47
CA ALA A 175 -33.87 12.02 -5.56
C ALA A 175 -34.12 10.52 -5.36
N PRO A 176 -34.37 9.74 -6.44
CA PRO A 176 -34.58 8.30 -6.33
C PRO A 176 -33.29 7.58 -5.96
N THR A 177 -33.41 6.54 -5.14
CA THR A 177 -32.30 5.64 -4.81
C THR A 177 -32.17 4.57 -5.90
N LEU A 178 -30.95 4.37 -6.40
CA LEU A 178 -30.61 3.37 -7.40
C LEU A 178 -29.77 2.26 -6.76
N CYS A 179 -30.07 1.00 -7.10
CA CYS A 179 -29.33 -0.17 -6.62
C CYS A 179 -28.47 -0.73 -7.76
N PHE A 180 -27.19 -0.94 -7.48
CA PHE A 180 -26.24 -1.58 -8.39
C PHE A 180 -25.63 -2.80 -7.72
N ARG A 181 -25.44 -3.87 -8.48
CA ARG A 181 -24.73 -5.06 -8.00
C ARG A 181 -23.22 -4.81 -8.06
N LYS A 182 -22.51 -4.93 -6.94
CA LYS A 182 -21.05 -4.80 -6.95
C LYS A 182 -20.40 -6.08 -7.48
N PRO A 183 -19.14 -6.01 -7.96
CA PRO A 183 -18.37 -7.20 -8.36
C PRO A 183 -18.19 -8.23 -7.24
N SER A 184 -18.22 -7.81 -5.96
CA SER A 184 -18.16 -8.69 -4.79
C SER A 184 -19.43 -9.53 -4.58
N GLY A 185 -20.50 -9.27 -5.34
CA GLY A 185 -21.80 -9.93 -5.18
C GLY A 185 -22.70 -9.30 -4.11
N GLU A 186 -22.19 -8.29 -3.41
CA GLU A 186 -22.90 -7.43 -2.45
C GLU A 186 -23.54 -6.20 -3.12
#